data_AF-A0A4Z2BAQ7-F1
#
_entry.id   AF-A0A4Z2BAQ7-F1
#
_cell.length_a   1.000
_cell.length_b   1.000
_cell.length_c   1.000
_cell.angle_alpha   90.00
_cell.angle_beta   90.00
_cell.angle_gamma   90.00
#
_symmetry.space_group_name_H-M   'P 1'
#
loop_
_entity.id
_entity.type
_entity.pdbx_description
1 polymer ?
#
loop_
_entity_poly.entity_id
_entity_poly.type
_entity_poly.pdbx_seq_one_letter_code
_entity_poly.pdbx_strand_id
1 'polypeptide(L)'
;MSRVFFPPILVQLYILRFFRAVIDQQTWTDLGSVSERRLRSEVLSLACHLNDPVCVQRAHQTFNDWLLSNYTLNLPTDVAETVYSVGARDDRGWASLFHLYNISLSEAQKKRIMFALTCSTDPNKLKSLLELSLEGKVIRTQDLSSVILMVQLFFESIKDQANQLSATQLALDNLEKNIRWCERNLETLRAWLDEQRN
;
A
#
# COMPACT_ATOMS: atom_id res chain seq x y z
N MET A 1 -5.45 -27.70 -17.16
CA MET A 1 -5.14 -26.27 -17.26
C MET A 1 -4.01 -25.96 -16.30
N SER A 2 -2.81 -25.75 -16.83
CA SER A 2 -1.65 -25.31 -16.08
C SER A 2 -1.95 -23.94 -15.49
N ARG A 3 -1.79 -23.76 -14.17
CA ARG A 3 -1.97 -22.45 -13.53
C ARG A 3 -0.90 -21.50 -14.08
N VAL A 4 -1.33 -20.53 -14.89
CA VAL A 4 -0.50 -19.45 -15.42
C VAL A 4 -0.18 -18.51 -14.25
N PHE A 5 0.94 -18.73 -13.56
CA PHE A 5 1.40 -17.86 -12.49
C PHE A 5 2.20 -16.69 -13.08
N PHE A 6 1.62 -15.48 -13.02
CA PHE A 6 2.38 -14.24 -13.19
C PHE A 6 3.51 -14.22 -12.14
N PRO A 7 4.79 -14.01 -12.48
CA PRO A 7 5.89 -14.06 -11.52
C PRO A 7 6.03 -12.70 -10.81
N PRO A 8 5.32 -12.46 -9.69
CA PRO A 8 5.20 -11.11 -9.15
C PRO A 8 6.54 -10.67 -8.56
N ILE A 9 7.28 -11.62 -7.99
CA ILE A 9 8.59 -11.42 -7.35
C ILE A 9 9.65 -10.99 -8.37
N LEU A 10 9.69 -11.58 -9.57
CA LEU A 10 10.69 -11.21 -10.58
C LEU A 10 10.50 -9.76 -11.05
N VAL A 11 9.24 -9.35 -11.25
CA VAL A 11 8.90 -7.97 -11.61
C VAL A 11 9.27 -7.01 -10.47
N GLN A 12 8.91 -7.35 -9.22
CA GLN A 12 9.26 -6.55 -8.04
C GLN A 12 10.77 -6.33 -7.91
N LEU A 13 11.57 -7.41 -8.02
CA LEU A 13 13.03 -7.34 -7.96
C LEU A 13 13.62 -6.52 -9.11
N TYR A 14 13.08 -6.67 -10.33
CA TYR A 14 13.52 -5.87 -11.46
C TYR A 14 13.27 -4.38 -11.24
N ILE A 15 12.06 -3.99 -10.79
CA ILE A 15 11.71 -2.58 -10.51
C ILE A 15 12.65 -2.00 -9.46
N LEU A 16 12.86 -2.70 -8.34
CA LEU A 16 13.76 -2.25 -7.27
C LEU A 16 15.19 -2.08 -7.76
N ARG A 17 15.69 -2.99 -8.60
CA ARG A 17 17.03 -2.91 -9.15
C ARG A 17 17.16 -1.78 -10.18
N PHE A 18 16.20 -1.67 -11.10
CA PHE A 18 16.21 -0.67 -12.16
C PHE A 18 16.18 0.76 -11.59
N PHE A 19 15.36 0.99 -10.56
CA PHE A 19 15.26 2.29 -9.89
C PHE A 19 16.18 2.46 -8.69
N ARG A 20 17.13 1.53 -8.45
CA ARG A 20 17.95 1.52 -7.22
C ARG A 20 18.66 2.84 -6.97
N ALA A 21 19.29 3.41 -8.01
CA ALA A 21 19.99 4.68 -7.90
C ALA A 21 19.07 5.84 -7.46
N VAL A 22 17.83 5.87 -7.95
CA VAL A 22 16.84 6.89 -7.57
C VAL A 22 16.35 6.66 -6.15
N ILE A 23 16.10 5.40 -5.75
CA ILE A 23 15.69 5.03 -4.39
C ILE A 23 16.76 5.43 -3.37
N ASP A 24 18.02 5.10 -3.64
CA ASP A 24 19.15 5.36 -2.73
C ASP A 24 19.44 6.84 -2.51
N GLN A 25 19.07 7.69 -3.46
CA GLN A 25 19.23 9.14 -3.34
C GLN A 25 18.15 9.80 -2.47
N GLN A 26 17.08 9.09 -2.11
CA GLN A 26 15.97 9.68 -1.38
C GLN A 26 16.34 9.96 0.09
N THR A 27 16.15 11.21 0.49
CA THR A 27 16.24 11.62 1.89
C THR A 27 14.93 11.36 2.62
N TRP A 28 14.98 11.24 3.95
CA TRP A 28 13.80 11.05 4.80
C TRP A 28 13.50 12.36 5.54
N THR A 29 13.21 13.40 4.77
CA THR A 29 13.01 14.78 5.24
C THR A 29 11.98 15.48 4.35
N ASP A 30 11.50 16.65 4.76
CA ASP A 30 10.60 17.50 3.97
C ASP A 30 11.36 18.57 3.15
N LEU A 31 12.66 18.39 2.93
CA LEU A 31 13.52 19.34 2.22
C LEU A 31 13.43 19.17 0.69
N GLY A 32 13.75 20.24 -0.03
CA GLY A 32 13.79 20.29 -1.49
C GLY A 32 12.56 20.94 -2.12
N SER A 33 12.56 21.00 -3.44
CA SER A 33 11.48 21.49 -4.29
C SER A 33 10.23 20.59 -4.21
N VAL A 34 9.07 21.13 -4.61
CA VAL A 34 7.81 20.38 -4.65
C VAL A 34 7.94 19.08 -5.45
N SER A 35 8.67 19.12 -6.58
CA SER A 35 8.89 17.95 -7.44
C SER A 35 9.74 16.88 -6.75
N GLU A 36 10.80 17.28 -6.05
CA GLU A 36 11.67 16.35 -5.31
C GLU A 36 10.92 15.71 -4.14
N ARG A 37 10.13 16.51 -3.41
CA ARG A 37 9.28 16.03 -2.31
C ARG A 37 8.24 15.02 -2.78
N ARG A 38 7.58 15.30 -3.92
CA ARG A 38 6.62 14.37 -4.52
C ARG A 38 7.29 13.08 -4.98
N LEU A 39 8.42 13.18 -5.68
CA LEU A 39 9.19 12.01 -6.11
C LEU A 39 9.57 11.13 -4.92
N ARG A 40 10.04 11.75 -3.83
CA ARG A 40 10.40 11.06 -2.59
C ARG A 40 9.24 10.24 -2.03
N SER A 41 8.05 10.84 -1.88
CA SER A 41 6.88 10.14 -1.36
C SER A 41 6.52 8.92 -2.22
N GLU A 42 6.49 9.08 -3.54
CA GLU A 42 6.14 7.99 -4.47
C GLU A 42 7.19 6.87 -4.48
N VAL A 43 8.47 7.24 -4.57
CA VAL A 43 9.58 6.28 -4.69
C VAL A 43 9.77 5.49 -3.40
N LEU A 44 9.72 6.15 -2.23
CA LEU A 44 9.84 5.46 -0.94
C LEU A 44 8.61 4.60 -0.66
N SER A 45 7.41 5.09 -0.98
CA SER A 45 6.19 4.29 -0.88
C SER A 45 6.30 3.02 -1.73
N LEU A 46 6.69 3.14 -3.00
CA LEU A 46 6.87 2.00 -3.89
C LEU A 46 7.94 1.04 -3.35
N ALA A 47 9.12 1.53 -2.99
CA ALA A 47 10.21 0.69 -2.50
C ALA A 47 9.78 -0.15 -1.29
N CYS A 48 9.13 0.46 -0.30
CA CYS A 48 8.63 -0.23 0.87
C CYS A 48 7.48 -1.20 0.55
N HIS A 49 6.57 -0.85 -0.37
CA HIS A 49 5.50 -1.76 -0.84
C HIS A 49 6.06 -3.00 -1.56
N LEU A 50 7.13 -2.86 -2.34
CA LEU A 50 7.82 -3.98 -2.99
C LEU A 50 8.77 -4.73 -2.05
N ASN A 51 8.72 -4.46 -0.74
CA ASN A 51 9.55 -5.08 0.30
C ASN A 51 11.06 -4.88 0.11
N ASP A 52 11.49 -3.70 -0.35
CA ASP A 52 12.90 -3.32 -0.28
C ASP A 52 13.38 -3.37 1.20
N PRO A 53 14.39 -4.20 1.54
CA PRO A 53 14.80 -4.38 2.93
C PRO A 53 15.25 -3.10 3.62
N VAL A 54 15.96 -2.23 2.90
CA VAL A 54 16.48 -0.96 3.43
C VAL A 54 15.34 0.01 3.73
N CYS A 55 14.39 0.16 2.79
CA CYS A 55 13.21 0.99 2.98
C CYS A 55 12.37 0.49 4.16
N VAL A 56 12.04 -0.81 4.19
CA VAL A 56 11.16 -1.39 5.22
C VAL A 56 11.81 -1.28 6.60
N GLN A 57 13.10 -1.60 6.72
CA GLN A 57 13.82 -1.48 7.99
C GLN A 57 13.81 -0.04 8.50
N ARG A 58 14.12 0.93 7.64
CA ARG A 58 14.14 2.34 8.02
C ARG A 58 12.76 2.88 8.36
N ALA A 59 11.72 2.50 7.61
CA ALA A 59 10.34 2.86 7.90
C ALA A 59 9.91 2.33 9.27
N HIS A 60 10.19 1.05 9.54
CA HIS A 60 9.84 0.40 10.79
C HIS A 60 10.59 1.00 11.99
N GLN A 61 11.88 1.30 11.85
CA GLN A 61 12.66 2.00 12.88
C GLN A 61 12.07 3.39 13.16
N THR A 62 11.83 4.18 12.11
CA THR A 62 11.24 5.52 12.23
C THR A 62 9.86 5.48 12.91
N PHE A 63 9.03 4.50 12.56
CA PHE A 63 7.73 4.30 13.18
C PHE A 63 7.84 3.98 14.67
N ASN A 64 8.75 3.08 15.04
CA ASN A 64 8.97 2.69 16.44
C ASN A 64 9.51 3.85 17.27
N ASP A 65 10.50 4.59 16.77
CA ASP A 65 11.03 5.77 17.46
C ASP A 65 9.94 6.82 17.68
N TRP A 66 9.11 7.04 16.66
CA TRP A 66 7.97 7.94 16.76
C TRP A 66 6.90 7.45 17.77
N LEU A 67 6.57 6.15 17.78
CA LEU A 67 5.68 5.57 18.78
C LEU A 67 6.23 5.70 20.21
N LEU A 68 7.52 5.39 20.40
CA LEU A 68 8.20 5.48 21.71
C LEU A 68 8.29 6.92 22.22
N SER A 69 8.31 7.91 21.32
CA SER A 69 8.23 9.34 21.67
C SER A 69 6.83 9.78 22.11
N ASN A 70 5.86 8.87 22.20
CA ASN A 70 4.45 9.18 22.41
C ASN A 70 3.92 10.19 21.37
N TYR A 71 4.27 9.97 20.10
CA TYR A 71 3.88 10.79 18.96
C TYR A 71 4.44 12.22 18.93
N THR A 72 5.43 12.55 19.77
CA THR A 72 6.00 13.91 19.86
C THR A 72 7.17 14.16 18.92
N LEU A 73 7.85 13.10 18.46
CA LEU A 73 8.89 13.22 17.45
C LEU A 73 8.28 13.77 16.14
N ASN A 74 8.93 14.77 15.55
CA ASN A 74 8.47 15.32 14.29
C ASN A 74 8.72 14.32 13.15
N LEU A 75 7.65 13.73 12.63
CA LEU A 75 7.70 12.81 11.49
C LEU A 75 7.54 13.60 10.18
N PRO A 76 8.53 13.58 9.26
CA PRO A 76 8.43 14.32 8.01
C PRO A 76 7.21 13.90 7.20
N THR A 77 6.46 14.90 6.74
CA THR A 77 5.17 14.72 6.07
C THR A 77 5.28 13.96 4.75
N ASP A 78 6.44 14.03 4.07
CA ASP A 78 6.71 13.35 2.82
C ASP A 78 6.86 11.83 2.97
N VAL A 79 7.25 11.35 4.15
CA VAL A 79 7.47 9.91 4.43
C VAL A 79 6.46 9.33 5.41
N ALA A 80 5.64 10.17 6.04
CA ALA A 80 4.72 9.78 7.09
C ALA A 80 3.76 8.66 6.67
N GLU A 81 3.22 8.71 5.46
CA GLU A 81 2.33 7.66 4.94
C GLU A 81 3.06 6.33 4.81
N THR A 82 4.27 6.32 4.21
CA THR A 82 5.10 5.11 4.09
C THR A 82 5.46 4.53 5.46
N VAL A 83 5.80 5.38 6.42
CA VAL A 83 6.13 4.98 7.80
C VAL A 83 4.92 4.36 8.49
N TYR A 84 3.73 4.98 8.36
CA TYR A 84 2.50 4.42 8.91
C TYR A 84 2.13 3.09 8.23
N SER A 85 2.19 3.01 6.90
CA SER A 85 1.85 1.78 6.16
C SER A 85 2.77 0.61 6.52
N VAL A 86 4.06 0.85 6.78
CA VAL A 86 4.96 -0.20 7.27
C VAL A 86 4.67 -0.54 8.73
N GLY A 87 4.42 0.45 9.59
CA GLY A 87 4.07 0.25 11.00
C GLY A 87 2.74 -0.50 11.19
N ALA A 88 1.77 -0.29 10.31
CA ALA A 88 0.47 -0.96 10.34
C ALA A 88 0.50 -2.45 9.92
N ARG A 89 1.67 -2.97 9.50
CA ARG A 89 1.81 -4.38 9.08
C ARG A 89 1.67 -5.35 10.24
N ASP A 90 2.05 -4.93 11.45
CA ASP A 90 1.88 -5.72 12.67
C ASP A 90 0.67 -5.25 13.50
N ASP A 91 0.15 -6.14 14.35
CA ASP A 91 -1.06 -5.89 15.13
C ASP A 91 -0.92 -4.72 16.09
N ARG A 92 0.28 -4.52 16.65
CA ARG A 92 0.54 -3.47 17.65
C ARG A 92 0.56 -2.10 16.99
N GLY A 93 1.28 -1.98 15.88
CA GLY A 93 1.35 -0.74 15.11
C GLY A 93 0.00 -0.39 14.50
N TRP A 94 -0.74 -1.37 13.98
CA TRP A 94 -2.12 -1.17 13.50
C TRP A 94 -3.02 -0.64 14.63
N ALA A 95 -3.03 -1.28 15.80
CA ALA A 95 -3.85 -0.84 16.93
C ALA A 95 -3.46 0.56 17.44
N SER A 96 -2.15 0.87 17.46
CA SER A 96 -1.63 2.18 17.87
C SER A 96 -2.06 3.28 16.90
N LEU A 97 -1.98 3.01 15.59
CA LEU A 97 -2.46 3.93 14.55
C LEU A 97 -3.97 4.12 14.61
N PHE A 98 -4.74 3.06 14.83
CA PHE A 98 -6.19 3.17 15.00
C PHE A 98 -6.57 3.98 16.24
N HIS A 99 -5.85 3.80 17.36
CA HIS A 99 -6.03 4.66 18.53
C HIS A 99 -5.71 6.13 18.20
N LEU A 100 -4.60 6.39 17.51
CA LEU A 100 -4.22 7.73 17.10
C LEU A 100 -5.25 8.37 16.17
N TYR A 101 -5.84 7.60 15.24
CA TYR A 101 -6.92 8.07 14.38
C TYR A 101 -8.08 8.65 15.20
N ASN A 102 -8.45 8.01 16.30
CA ASN A 102 -9.57 8.43 17.14
C ASN A 102 -9.31 9.73 17.91
N ILE A 103 -8.06 9.96 18.34
CA ILE A 103 -7.70 11.13 19.14
C ILE A 103 -7.16 12.30 18.30
N SER A 104 -6.74 12.05 17.05
CA SER A 104 -6.18 13.09 16.19
C SER A 104 -7.24 14.13 15.83
N LEU A 105 -6.83 15.41 15.79
CA LEU A 105 -7.63 16.52 15.30
C LEU A 105 -7.28 16.90 13.85
N SER A 106 -6.19 16.33 13.30
CA SER A 106 -5.69 16.67 11.96
C SER A 106 -6.30 15.74 10.92
N GLU A 107 -7.14 16.30 10.06
CA GLU A 107 -7.76 15.55 8.95
C GLU A 107 -6.72 15.00 7.95
N ALA A 108 -5.64 15.73 7.73
CA ALA A 108 -4.54 15.26 6.90
C ALA A 108 -3.85 14.04 7.52
N GLN A 109 -3.66 14.04 8.85
CA GLN A 109 -3.09 12.90 9.56
C GLN A 109 -4.05 11.71 9.55
N LYS A 110 -5.34 11.95 9.82
CA LYS A 110 -6.39 10.92 9.75
C LYS A 110 -6.43 10.21 8.40
N LYS A 111 -6.31 10.96 7.29
CA LYS A 111 -6.28 10.38 5.94
C LYS A 111 -5.10 9.45 5.73
N ARG A 112 -3.89 9.85 6.13
CA ARG A 112 -2.68 9.01 6.03
C ARG A 112 -2.78 7.77 6.93
N ILE A 113 -3.29 7.93 8.15
CA ILE A 113 -3.53 6.81 9.06
C ILE A 113 -4.54 5.84 8.44
N MET A 114 -5.66 6.35 7.91
CA MET A 114 -6.68 5.51 7.27
C MET A 114 -6.09 4.71 6.10
N PHE A 115 -5.28 5.35 5.24
CA PHE A 115 -4.57 4.65 4.18
C PHE A 115 -3.66 3.53 4.72
N ALA A 116 -2.87 3.81 5.76
CA ALA A 116 -2.02 2.78 6.37
C ALA A 116 -2.81 1.61 6.94
N LEU A 117 -3.94 1.86 7.61
CA LEU A 117 -4.79 0.82 8.19
C LEU A 117 -5.44 -0.07 7.11
N THR A 118 -5.76 0.50 5.94
CA THR A 118 -6.34 -0.23 4.80
C THR A 118 -5.28 -1.00 4.00
N CYS A 119 -3.98 -0.74 4.17
CA CYS A 119 -2.89 -1.57 3.64
C CYS A 119 -2.73 -2.92 4.37
N SER A 120 -3.48 -3.18 5.45
CA SER A 120 -3.44 -4.44 6.19
C SER A 120 -3.82 -5.62 5.29
N THR A 121 -3.15 -6.76 5.45
CA THR A 121 -3.50 -8.03 4.77
C THR A 121 -4.52 -8.87 5.54
N ASP A 122 -4.90 -8.45 6.75
CA ASP A 122 -5.88 -9.15 7.60
C ASP A 122 -7.32 -8.79 7.20
N PRO A 123 -8.11 -9.76 6.67
CA PRO A 123 -9.49 -9.54 6.26
C PRO A 123 -10.39 -8.98 7.37
N ASN A 124 -10.15 -9.38 8.63
CA ASN A 124 -11.00 -8.97 9.75
C ASN A 124 -10.81 -7.50 10.09
N LYS A 125 -9.57 -7.00 10.02
CA LYS A 125 -9.27 -5.57 10.21
C LYS A 125 -9.93 -4.73 9.13
N LEU A 126 -9.84 -5.16 7.87
CA LEU A 126 -10.44 -4.46 6.75
C LEU A 126 -11.97 -4.46 6.82
N LYS A 127 -12.58 -5.60 7.16
CA LYS A 127 -14.02 -5.70 7.43
C LYS A 127 -14.44 -4.77 8.57
N SER A 128 -13.68 -4.72 9.66
CA SER A 128 -13.97 -3.84 10.79
C SER A 128 -13.95 -2.36 10.38
N LEU A 129 -12.98 -1.92 9.56
CA LEU A 129 -12.94 -0.55 9.04
C LEU A 129 -14.18 -0.20 8.19
N LEU A 130 -14.70 -1.16 7.41
CA LEU A 130 -15.92 -0.98 6.63
C LEU A 130 -17.15 -0.86 7.52
N GLU A 131 -17.29 -1.76 8.51
CA GLU A 131 -18.40 -1.71 9.47
C GLU A 131 -18.42 -0.39 10.25
N LEU A 132 -17.24 0.08 10.70
CA LEU A 132 -17.09 1.37 11.40
C LEU A 132 -17.42 2.58 10.51
N SER A 133 -17.07 2.53 9.22
CA SER A 133 -17.39 3.62 8.26
C SER A 133 -18.86 3.63 7.84
N LEU A 134 -19.53 2.47 7.84
CA LEU A 134 -20.98 2.35 7.67
C LEU A 134 -21.73 2.88 8.91
N GLU A 135 -21.22 2.60 10.12
CA GLU A 135 -21.81 3.12 11.36
C GLU A 135 -21.74 4.66 11.44
N GLY A 136 -20.67 5.26 10.93
CA GLY A 136 -20.55 6.72 10.82
C GLY A 136 -20.13 7.44 12.11
N LYS A 137 -19.90 6.72 13.21
CA LYS A 137 -19.53 7.31 14.52
C LYS A 137 -18.02 7.54 14.65
N VAL A 138 -17.24 6.50 14.41
CA VAL A 138 -15.77 6.51 14.57
C VAL A 138 -15.11 6.97 13.28
N ILE A 139 -15.48 6.34 12.17
CA ILE A 139 -15.11 6.77 10.82
C ILE A 139 -16.36 7.41 10.23
N ARG A 140 -16.25 8.66 9.76
CA ARG A 140 -17.40 9.38 9.24
C ARG A 140 -17.91 8.73 7.96
N THR A 141 -19.23 8.66 7.80
CA THR A 141 -19.86 8.04 6.62
C THR A 141 -19.44 8.72 5.30
N GLN A 142 -19.07 10.01 5.31
CA GLN A 142 -18.54 10.69 4.13
C GLN A 142 -17.19 10.11 3.63
N ASP A 143 -16.42 9.48 4.52
CA ASP A 143 -15.13 8.87 4.22
C ASP A 143 -15.29 7.41 3.73
N LEU A 144 -16.51 6.85 3.78
CA LEU A 144 -16.83 5.48 3.35
C LEU A 144 -16.40 5.20 1.91
N SER A 145 -16.65 6.13 0.98
CA SER A 145 -16.27 5.96 -0.43
C SER A 145 -14.76 5.80 -0.60
N SER A 146 -13.97 6.52 0.20
CA SER A 146 -12.51 6.44 0.19
C SER A 146 -12.03 5.13 0.83
N VAL A 147 -12.65 4.71 1.94
CA VAL A 147 -12.34 3.41 2.58
C VAL A 147 -12.65 2.26 1.63
N ILE A 148 -13.80 2.26 0.95
CA ILE A 148 -14.15 1.25 -0.05
C ILE A 148 -13.09 1.21 -1.16
N LEU A 149 -12.71 2.37 -1.71
CA LEU A 149 -11.70 2.44 -2.77
C LEU A 149 -10.34 1.88 -2.31
N MET A 150 -9.92 2.19 -1.09
CA MET A 150 -8.64 1.72 -0.55
C MET A 150 -8.64 0.22 -0.26
N VAL A 151 -9.75 -0.34 0.24
CA VAL A 151 -9.89 -1.79 0.49
C VAL A 151 -10.23 -2.55 -0.80
N GLN A 152 -10.60 -1.87 -1.89
CA GLN A 152 -10.97 -2.50 -3.16
C GLN A 152 -9.86 -3.41 -3.71
N LEU A 153 -8.59 -3.02 -3.61
CA LEU A 153 -7.45 -3.85 -4.03
C LEU A 153 -7.36 -5.16 -3.24
N PHE A 154 -7.77 -5.16 -1.96
CA PHE A 154 -7.91 -6.38 -1.17
C PHE A 154 -9.11 -7.22 -1.63
N PHE A 155 -10.27 -6.61 -1.90
CA PHE A 155 -11.44 -7.35 -2.38
C PHE A 155 -11.24 -7.95 -3.77
N GLU A 156 -10.45 -7.32 -4.65
CA GLU A 156 -10.02 -7.91 -5.90
C GLU A 156 -9.17 -9.19 -5.69
N SER A 157 -8.39 -9.26 -4.61
CA SER A 157 -7.61 -10.44 -4.24
C SER A 157 -8.45 -11.58 -3.65
N ILE A 158 -9.67 -11.34 -3.17
CA ILE A 158 -10.60 -12.35 -2.62
C ILE A 158 -11.87 -12.51 -3.47
N LYS A 159 -11.84 -12.02 -4.71
CA LYS A 159 -12.98 -11.99 -5.65
C LYS A 159 -13.66 -13.35 -5.85
N ASP A 160 -12.93 -14.45 -5.71
CA ASP A 160 -13.48 -15.81 -5.78
C ASP A 160 -14.45 -16.15 -4.63
N GLN A 161 -14.51 -15.35 -3.56
CA GLN A 161 -15.40 -15.57 -2.40
C GLN A 161 -16.56 -14.58 -2.28
N ALA A 162 -16.64 -13.53 -3.11
CA ALA A 162 -17.63 -12.47 -2.99
C ALA A 162 -18.43 -12.28 -4.29
N ASN A 163 -19.29 -13.24 -4.60
CA ASN A 163 -20.27 -13.06 -5.67
C ASN A 163 -21.49 -12.28 -5.16
N GLN A 164 -21.57 -11.00 -5.54
CA GLN A 164 -22.76 -10.33 -6.07
C GLN A 164 -22.50 -8.81 -6.07
N LEU A 165 -22.51 -8.18 -7.26
CA LEU A 165 -23.06 -6.83 -7.55
C LEU A 165 -22.78 -6.43 -9.00
N SER A 166 -23.62 -5.52 -9.53
CA SER A 166 -23.81 -5.09 -10.92
C SER A 166 -22.64 -4.34 -11.60
N ALA A 167 -21.42 -4.84 -11.48
CA ALA A 167 -20.23 -4.42 -12.25
C ALA A 167 -19.63 -5.59 -13.07
N THR A 168 -20.42 -6.64 -13.31
CA THR A 168 -19.97 -7.93 -13.84
C THR A 168 -19.44 -7.82 -15.26
N GLN A 169 -20.07 -7.05 -16.15
CA GLN A 169 -19.64 -7.04 -17.56
C GLN A 169 -18.30 -6.33 -17.78
N LEU A 170 -18.08 -5.14 -17.21
CA LEU A 170 -16.78 -4.47 -17.30
C LEU A 170 -15.68 -5.29 -16.62
N ALA A 171 -16.02 -5.93 -15.49
CA ALA A 171 -15.10 -6.82 -14.81
C ALA A 171 -14.77 -8.07 -15.64
N LEU A 172 -15.75 -8.66 -16.34
CA LEU A 172 -15.56 -9.77 -17.26
C LEU A 172 -14.71 -9.35 -18.46
N ASP A 173 -15.01 -8.20 -19.08
CA ASP A 173 -14.23 -7.68 -20.20
C ASP A 173 -12.77 -7.41 -19.81
N ASN A 174 -12.54 -6.85 -18.61
CA ASN A 174 -11.20 -6.65 -18.07
C ASN A 174 -10.52 -7.98 -17.73
N LEU A 175 -11.25 -8.96 -17.17
CA LEU A 175 -10.72 -10.30 -16.92
C LEU A 175 -10.32 -11.01 -18.22
N GLU A 176 -11.17 -10.96 -19.25
CA GLU A 176 -10.86 -11.53 -20.56
C GLU A 176 -9.67 -10.84 -21.23
N LYS A 177 -9.54 -9.52 -21.09
CA LYS A 177 -8.37 -8.78 -21.56
C LYS A 177 -7.12 -9.22 -20.81
N ASN A 178 -7.18 -9.36 -19.48
CA ASN A 178 -6.08 -9.81 -18.65
C ASN A 178 -5.67 -11.26 -18.98
N ILE A 179 -6.63 -12.17 -19.15
CA ILE A 179 -6.39 -13.57 -19.57
C ILE A 179 -5.69 -13.59 -20.93
N ARG A 180 -6.25 -12.90 -21.93
CA ARG A 180 -5.65 -12.82 -23.27
C ARG A 180 -4.27 -12.20 -23.25
N TRP A 181 -4.05 -11.18 -22.41
CA TRP A 181 -2.73 -10.58 -22.26
C TRP A 181 -1.74 -11.58 -21.67
N CYS A 182 -2.12 -12.31 -20.61
CA CYS A 182 -1.26 -13.32 -19.97
C CYS A 182 -0.92 -14.46 -20.94
N GLU A 183 -1.91 -14.99 -21.66
CA GLU A 183 -1.69 -16.06 -22.65
C GLU A 183 -0.69 -15.66 -23.75
N ARG A 184 -0.68 -14.38 -24.13
CA ARG A 184 0.17 -13.87 -25.21
C ARG A 184 1.55 -13.40 -24.76
N ASN A 185 1.66 -12.83 -23.57
CA ASN A 185 2.84 -12.05 -23.18
C ASN A 185 3.61 -12.65 -22.01
N LEU A 186 3.05 -13.61 -21.26
CA LEU A 186 3.65 -13.99 -19.99
C LEU A 186 5.02 -14.67 -20.16
N GLU A 187 5.15 -15.62 -21.09
CA GLU A 187 6.43 -16.30 -21.32
C GLU A 187 7.47 -15.33 -21.92
N THR A 188 7.05 -14.41 -22.79
CA THR A 188 7.91 -13.32 -23.29
C THR A 188 8.40 -12.43 -22.16
N LEU A 189 7.51 -12.01 -21.24
CA LEU A 189 7.88 -11.21 -20.08
C LEU A 189 8.84 -11.98 -19.16
N ARG A 190 8.58 -13.27 -18.92
CA ARG A 190 9.46 -14.12 -18.09
C ARG A 190 10.85 -14.23 -18.71
N ALA A 191 10.94 -14.58 -19.99
CA ALA A 191 12.20 -14.67 -20.72
C ALA A 191 12.97 -13.35 -20.68
N TRP A 192 12.28 -12.23 -20.93
CA TRP A 192 12.89 -10.90 -20.85
C TRP A 192 13.40 -10.59 -19.43
N LEU A 193 12.63 -10.88 -18.37
CA LEU A 193 13.07 -10.67 -16.99
C LEU A 193 14.29 -11.54 -16.63
N ASP A 194 14.36 -12.76 -17.15
CA ASP A 194 15.51 -13.65 -16.95
C ASP A 194 16.76 -13.14 -17.69
N GLU A 195 16.61 -12.57 -18.90
CA GLU A 195 17.71 -11.89 -19.61
C GLU A 195 18.27 -10.73 -18.79
N GLN A 196 17.41 -9.96 -18.11
CA GLN A 196 17.86 -8.85 -17.30
C GLN A 196 18.63 -9.32 -16.05
N ARG A 197 18.49 -10.57 -15.58
CA ARG A 197 19.21 -11.08 -14.40
C ARG A 197 20.69 -11.37 -14.65
N ASN A 198 21.06 -11.64 -15.89
CA ASN A 198 22.44 -11.89 -16.33
C ASN A 198 23.19 -10.57 -16.56
#